data_AF-A0A7S1NU82-F1
#
_entry.id   AF-A0A7S1NU82-F1
#
_cell.length_a   1.000
_cell.length_b   1.000
_cell.length_c   1.000
_cell.angle_alpha   90.00
_cell.angle_beta   90.00
_cell.angle_gamma   90.00
#
_symmetry.space_group_name_H-M   'P 1'
#
loop_
_entity.id
_entity.type
_entity.pdbx_description
1 polymer ?
#
loop_
_entity_poly.entity_id
_entity_poly.type
_entity_poly.pdbx_seq_one_letter_code
_entity_poly.pdbx_strand_id
1 'polypeptide(L)'
;MSDITYMCRCDECRVSLFRGDNWYHKPGTNYDLCAKDFWKLPEAERKPYVNILDEFALGNQKDEYALQSQLYSGRCDQCRRALFFGDDWYHKTGPGNYDLCAAHWKQLTDDERAKYVSVSGSGALGDQKIQYILQEEVEERDSFMVVLDVEGTLMPEAWLELQKKTGIEGLKRTTAHEPDYGKLMRYRCDLLREHGITIKDMLEVVKDLKPLPGAREFLEWLKPLVPRVLLLTDTFEEYAMPMFEQLGYPCVFCNSLVVDEQGYITDHIMRLKDQKRRAVESFQRLNFRCIAVGDSFNDISMMTAAERGILIYPSERVLKAHPEFPVAKDHYDLRVKIGRIIGANKQVVPRPLVPRPEPLADPARMWLLVCPVAGFLAPEPWAAVADKTGLSELKMTSAMEPDFTKLMALRTATLRSKGIKLQEVVSIMDYLEPLPGAMDFLAWLKPVVPRTFMITDGPEDFALPIFDKLGHPMVFCNFLEADGEGYLKKLVWRIKEQKLKTMLELQCLNFRIIAVGTSFNDCAMLKASDKPILFAPSDQLRNEHPEMCVAANHEELKAKIMEVVGKPF
;
A
#
# COMPACT_ATOMS: atom_id res chain seq x y z
N MET A 1 5.10 21.25 -5.59
CA MET A 1 4.96 20.90 -7.03
C MET A 1 4.60 19.43 -7.06
N SER A 2 3.51 19.06 -7.73
CA SER A 2 3.13 17.64 -7.88
C SER A 2 4.29 16.88 -8.49
N ASP A 3 4.74 15.79 -7.87
CA ASP A 3 5.83 14.96 -8.38
C ASP A 3 5.32 14.15 -9.58
N ILE A 4 5.32 14.81 -10.75
CA ILE A 4 4.88 14.21 -12.02
C ILE A 4 5.88 13.09 -12.31
N THR A 5 5.38 11.86 -12.32
CA THR A 5 6.19 10.72 -12.75
C THR A 5 6.34 10.81 -14.26
N TYR A 6 7.58 10.81 -14.77
CA TYR A 6 7.84 10.75 -16.20
C TYR A 6 8.19 9.31 -16.59
N MET A 7 7.57 8.81 -17.66
CA MET A 7 7.76 7.45 -18.13
C MET A 7 7.64 7.37 -19.66
N CYS A 8 8.46 6.53 -20.27
CA CYS A 8 8.30 6.12 -21.66
C CYS A 8 8.54 4.61 -21.84
N ARG A 9 8.71 4.16 -23.09
CA ARG A 9 9.18 2.81 -23.40
C ARG A 9 10.41 2.89 -24.28
N CYS A 10 11.37 2.01 -24.05
CA CYS A 10 12.48 1.80 -24.98
C CYS A 10 11.93 1.48 -26.38
N ASP A 11 12.38 2.17 -27.42
CA ASP A 11 11.91 1.95 -28.79
C ASP A 11 12.36 0.60 -29.36
N GLU A 12 13.46 0.05 -28.84
CA GLU A 12 14.01 -1.24 -29.26
C GLU A 12 13.34 -2.42 -28.53
N CYS A 13 13.48 -2.49 -27.20
CA CYS A 13 13.01 -3.64 -26.42
C CYS A 13 11.66 -3.43 -25.71
N ARG A 14 11.07 -2.23 -25.83
CA ARG A 14 9.74 -1.87 -25.27
C ARG A 14 9.64 -1.95 -23.74
N VAL A 15 10.77 -2.06 -23.03
CA VAL A 15 10.83 -1.97 -21.56
C VAL A 15 10.43 -0.57 -21.12
N SER A 16 9.68 -0.47 -20.02
CA SER A 16 9.28 0.84 -19.47
C SER A 16 10.49 1.54 -18.86
N LEU A 17 10.66 2.81 -19.18
CA LEU A 17 11.74 3.67 -18.70
C LEU A 17 11.17 4.70 -17.72
N PHE A 18 11.87 4.93 -16.62
CA PHE A 18 11.55 5.93 -15.61
C PHE A 18 12.82 6.72 -15.31
N ARG A 19 12.67 7.90 -14.68
CA ARG A 19 13.81 8.72 -14.25
C ARG A 19 14.83 7.86 -13.48
N GLY A 20 16.11 7.96 -13.84
CA GLY A 20 17.21 7.17 -13.26
C GLY A 20 18.10 6.52 -14.32
N ASP A 21 19.00 5.63 -13.89
CA ASP A 21 20.13 5.12 -14.71
C ASP A 21 19.75 4.34 -15.97
N ASN A 22 18.47 4.04 -16.17
CA ASN A 22 18.01 3.17 -17.23
C ASN A 22 17.29 3.90 -18.38
N TRP A 23 17.28 5.23 -18.42
CA TRP A 23 16.58 5.98 -19.47
C TRP A 23 17.54 6.91 -20.23
N TYR A 24 17.79 6.61 -21.51
CA TYR A 24 18.56 7.45 -22.42
C TYR A 24 17.64 8.00 -23.51
N HIS A 25 17.42 9.30 -23.50
CA HIS A 25 16.57 10.01 -24.44
C HIS A 25 17.42 10.73 -25.49
N LYS A 26 17.00 10.75 -26.76
CA LYS A 26 17.65 11.55 -27.82
C LYS A 26 16.91 12.88 -28.03
N PRO A 27 17.45 14.01 -27.53
CA PRO A 27 16.75 15.30 -27.58
C PRO A 27 16.37 15.73 -29.00
N GLY A 28 15.19 16.31 -29.13
CA GLY A 28 14.61 16.72 -30.42
C GLY A 28 13.97 15.57 -31.21
N THR A 29 13.90 14.37 -30.63
CA THR A 29 13.22 13.20 -31.20
C THR A 29 12.36 12.53 -30.13
N ASN A 30 11.46 11.62 -30.52
CA ASN A 30 10.72 10.78 -29.58
C ASN A 30 11.37 9.40 -29.39
N TYR A 31 12.70 9.33 -29.48
CA TYR A 31 13.45 8.07 -29.51
C TYR A 31 14.22 7.86 -28.20
N ASP A 32 13.86 6.80 -27.49
CA ASP A 32 14.27 6.50 -26.13
C ASP A 32 14.82 5.07 -26.01
N LEU A 33 15.93 4.90 -25.31
CA LEU A 33 16.58 3.61 -25.11
C LEU A 33 16.78 3.29 -23.64
N CYS A 34 16.62 2.00 -23.31
CA CYS A 34 17.10 1.50 -22.02
C CYS A 34 18.63 1.44 -21.99
N ALA A 35 19.24 1.40 -20.81
CA ALA A 35 20.70 1.30 -20.69
C ALA A 35 21.25 0.14 -21.52
N LYS A 36 20.60 -1.02 -21.46
CA LYS A 36 21.02 -2.22 -22.20
C LYS A 36 21.07 -2.01 -23.71
N ASP A 37 20.10 -1.31 -24.29
CA ASP A 37 20.07 -1.08 -25.74
C ASP A 37 20.93 0.11 -26.15
N PHE A 38 20.98 1.15 -25.29
CA PHE A 38 21.91 2.27 -25.45
C PHE A 38 23.36 1.80 -25.56
N TRP A 39 23.82 0.90 -24.68
CA TRP A 39 25.19 0.40 -24.68
C TRP A 39 25.54 -0.57 -25.82
N LYS A 40 24.56 -0.99 -26.64
CA LYS A 40 24.83 -1.72 -27.90
C LYS A 40 25.23 -0.79 -29.04
N LEU A 41 24.91 0.50 -28.94
CA LEU A 41 25.21 1.47 -29.99
C LEU A 41 26.71 1.79 -30.06
N PRO A 42 27.27 1.99 -31.27
CA PRO A 42 28.61 2.55 -31.43
C PRO A 42 28.77 3.88 -30.67
N GLU A 43 29.98 4.17 -30.20
CA GLU A 43 30.23 5.38 -29.38
C GLU A 43 29.80 6.69 -30.08
N ALA A 44 30.00 6.79 -31.39
CA ALA A 44 29.59 7.95 -32.17
C ALA A 44 28.06 8.17 -32.16
N GLU A 45 27.27 7.09 -32.09
CA GLU A 45 25.81 7.12 -32.09
C GLU A 45 25.22 7.33 -30.70
N ARG A 46 26.01 7.11 -29.64
CA ARG A 46 25.63 7.35 -28.25
C ARG A 46 25.71 8.83 -27.85
N LYS A 47 26.64 9.59 -28.45
CA LYS A 47 26.87 11.02 -28.16
C LYS A 47 25.63 11.92 -28.10
N PRO A 48 24.60 11.77 -28.98
CA PRO A 48 23.43 12.63 -28.94
C PRO A 48 22.40 12.27 -27.85
N TYR A 49 22.55 11.19 -27.10
CA TYR A 49 21.59 10.83 -26.04
C TYR A 49 21.94 11.49 -24.69
N VAL A 50 20.91 11.77 -23.91
CA VAL A 50 20.98 12.28 -22.55
C VAL A 50 20.35 11.26 -21.60
N ASN A 51 21.02 10.96 -20.49
CA ASN A 51 20.42 10.13 -19.45
C ASN A 51 19.41 10.97 -18.65
N ILE A 52 18.17 10.50 -18.56
CA ILE A 52 17.08 11.17 -17.85
C ILE A 52 17.14 10.81 -16.38
N LEU A 53 18.02 11.50 -15.65
CA LEU A 53 18.16 11.39 -14.19
C LEU A 53 17.14 12.26 -13.45
N ASP A 54 16.74 13.38 -14.05
CA ASP A 54 15.75 14.31 -13.53
C ASP A 54 14.83 14.84 -14.65
N GLU A 55 13.81 15.62 -14.27
CA GLU A 55 12.83 16.15 -15.24
C GLU A 55 13.39 17.23 -16.18
N PHE A 56 14.47 17.92 -15.79
CA PHE A 56 15.07 18.98 -16.60
C PHE A 56 15.80 18.41 -17.82
N ALA A 57 16.29 17.18 -17.72
CA ALA A 57 16.94 16.47 -18.81
C ALA A 57 16.02 16.22 -20.04
N LEU A 58 14.69 16.26 -19.87
CA LEU A 58 13.72 16.15 -20.96
C LEU A 58 13.45 17.48 -21.69
N GLY A 59 13.97 18.60 -21.16
CA GLY A 59 13.82 19.93 -21.75
C GLY A 59 12.37 20.28 -22.11
N ASN A 60 12.16 20.74 -23.34
CA ASN A 60 10.85 21.16 -23.84
C ASN A 60 9.89 19.98 -24.13
N GLN A 61 10.39 18.73 -24.14
CA GLN A 61 9.61 17.53 -24.44
C GLN A 61 9.03 16.87 -23.18
N LYS A 62 9.30 17.41 -21.98
CA LYS A 62 8.88 16.84 -20.70
C LYS A 62 7.40 16.47 -20.62
N ASP A 63 6.52 17.29 -21.22
CA ASP A 63 5.07 17.11 -21.16
C ASP A 63 4.61 15.87 -21.97
N GLU A 64 5.39 15.42 -22.95
CA GLU A 64 5.12 14.22 -23.76
C GLU A 64 5.31 12.94 -22.95
N TYR A 65 6.19 13.00 -21.94
CA TYR A 65 6.61 11.87 -21.13
C TYR A 65 5.99 11.84 -19.74
N ALA A 66 5.21 12.86 -19.39
CA ALA A 66 4.50 12.92 -18.12
C ALA A 66 3.45 11.79 -18.06
N LEU A 67 3.57 10.92 -17.06
CA LEU A 67 2.58 9.89 -16.73
C LEU A 67 1.30 10.62 -16.28
N GLN A 68 0.31 10.68 -17.17
CA GLN A 68 -0.92 11.43 -16.91
C GLN A 68 -1.79 10.72 -15.87
N SER A 69 -1.67 11.11 -14.60
CA SER A 69 -2.61 10.75 -13.53
C SER A 69 -3.89 11.60 -13.56
N GLN A 70 -3.91 12.67 -14.36
CA GLN A 70 -4.93 13.69 -14.36
C GLN A 70 -5.91 13.51 -15.53
N LEU A 71 -7.21 13.51 -15.23
CA LEU A 71 -8.26 13.46 -16.25
C LEU A 71 -8.50 14.91 -16.66
N TYR A 72 -8.56 15.17 -17.95
CA TYR A 72 -8.93 16.47 -18.47
C TYR A 72 -10.31 16.34 -19.13
N SER A 73 -11.19 17.30 -18.87
CA SER A 73 -12.47 17.41 -19.55
C SER A 73 -12.80 18.85 -19.85
N GLY A 74 -13.24 19.11 -21.07
CA GLY A 74 -13.86 20.37 -21.47
C GLY A 74 -15.38 20.28 -21.50
N ARG A 75 -16.03 21.38 -21.83
CA ARG A 75 -17.44 21.38 -22.25
C ARG A 75 -17.56 22.17 -23.53
N CYS A 76 -18.32 21.66 -24.49
CA CYS A 76 -18.59 22.44 -25.69
C CYS A 76 -19.36 23.71 -25.31
N ASP A 77 -18.85 24.88 -25.68
CA ASP A 77 -19.48 26.15 -25.36
C ASP A 77 -20.82 26.38 -26.06
N GLN A 78 -21.10 25.63 -27.12
CA GLN A 78 -22.35 25.74 -27.88
C GLN A 78 -23.46 24.81 -27.36
N CYS A 79 -23.15 23.57 -26.95
CA CYS A 79 -24.17 22.61 -26.48
C CYS A 79 -23.96 22.07 -25.07
N ARG A 80 -22.90 22.51 -24.38
CA ARG A 80 -22.57 22.14 -22.99
C ARG A 80 -22.24 20.67 -22.77
N ARG A 81 -22.17 19.86 -23.83
CA ARG A 81 -21.74 18.45 -23.81
C ARG A 81 -20.32 18.34 -23.27
N ALA A 82 -20.07 17.35 -22.43
CA ALA A 82 -18.74 17.04 -21.92
C ALA A 82 -17.81 16.56 -23.04
N LEU A 83 -16.58 17.05 -23.03
CA LEU A 83 -15.53 16.75 -24.01
C LEU A 83 -14.39 16.03 -23.30
N PHE A 84 -13.87 14.98 -23.92
CA PHE A 84 -12.75 14.18 -23.43
C PHE A 84 -11.72 14.03 -24.55
N PHE A 85 -10.51 13.63 -24.20
CA PHE A 85 -9.45 13.45 -25.19
C PHE A 85 -9.88 12.53 -26.34
N GLY A 86 -9.54 12.93 -27.56
CA GLY A 86 -9.86 12.19 -28.78
C GLY A 86 -10.47 13.09 -29.86
N ASP A 87 -11.22 12.48 -30.78
CA ASP A 87 -11.69 13.14 -32.01
C ASP A 87 -12.90 14.08 -31.79
N ASP A 88 -13.40 14.20 -30.56
CA ASP A 88 -14.61 14.97 -30.24
C ASP A 88 -14.33 16.27 -29.46
N TRP A 89 -13.06 16.69 -29.32
CA TRP A 89 -12.70 17.92 -28.60
C TRP A 89 -11.77 18.81 -29.44
N TYR A 90 -12.25 20.01 -29.75
CA TYR A 90 -11.50 21.06 -30.44
C TYR A 90 -11.37 22.30 -29.56
N HIS A 91 -10.15 22.70 -29.23
CA HIS A 91 -9.84 23.85 -28.37
C HIS A 91 -9.31 25.02 -29.20
N LYS A 92 -9.83 26.24 -28.98
CA LYS A 92 -9.43 27.43 -29.75
C LYS A 92 -8.04 27.92 -29.32
N THR A 93 -7.11 28.04 -30.26
CA THR A 93 -5.77 28.57 -30.01
C THR A 93 -5.80 30.09 -29.82
N GLY A 94 -5.35 30.58 -28.66
CA GLY A 94 -5.25 32.01 -28.36
C GLY A 94 -5.78 32.37 -26.97
N PRO A 95 -5.90 33.68 -26.64
CA PRO A 95 -6.46 34.12 -25.38
C PRO A 95 -7.97 33.82 -25.33
N GLY A 96 -8.37 32.99 -24.36
CA GLY A 96 -9.75 32.58 -24.14
C GLY A 96 -9.87 31.05 -24.02
N ASN A 97 -10.81 30.61 -23.20
CA ASN A 97 -11.19 29.21 -23.04
C ASN A 97 -12.47 29.01 -23.86
N TYR A 98 -12.32 28.45 -25.07
CA TYR A 98 -13.46 28.17 -25.94
C TYR A 98 -13.28 26.83 -26.65
N ASP A 99 -14.18 25.89 -26.36
CA ASP A 99 -14.13 24.52 -26.83
C ASP A 99 -15.38 24.14 -27.63
N LEU A 100 -15.19 23.34 -28.67
CA LEU A 100 -16.26 22.79 -29.48
C LEU A 100 -16.17 21.26 -29.56
N CYS A 101 -17.32 20.61 -29.60
CA CYS A 101 -17.38 19.22 -30.04
C CYS A 101 -17.17 19.12 -31.55
N ALA A 102 -16.88 17.92 -32.06
CA ALA A 102 -16.66 17.71 -33.49
C ALA A 102 -17.82 18.20 -34.36
N ALA A 103 -19.06 18.02 -33.87
CA ALA A 103 -20.25 18.43 -34.62
C ALA A 103 -20.35 19.95 -34.79
N HIS A 104 -20.01 20.73 -33.77
CA HIS A 104 -20.02 22.19 -33.84
C HIS A 104 -18.79 22.75 -34.54
N TRP A 105 -17.62 22.15 -34.34
CA TRP A 105 -16.42 22.53 -35.08
C TRP A 105 -16.61 22.35 -36.60
N LYS A 106 -17.28 21.28 -37.04
CA LYS A 106 -17.61 21.04 -38.47
C LYS A 106 -18.59 22.06 -39.08
N GLN A 107 -19.31 22.83 -38.27
CA GLN A 107 -20.22 23.88 -38.76
C GLN A 107 -19.50 25.20 -39.05
N LEU A 108 -18.24 25.34 -38.62
CA LEU A 108 -17.43 26.53 -38.86
C LEU A 108 -16.86 26.55 -40.29
N THR A 109 -16.55 27.75 -40.78
CA THR A 109 -15.80 27.94 -42.03
C THR A 109 -14.36 27.44 -41.89
N ASP A 110 -13.68 27.16 -43.01
CA ASP A 110 -12.30 26.67 -43.01
C ASP A 110 -11.34 27.60 -42.26
N ASP A 111 -11.48 28.92 -42.45
CA ASP A 111 -10.69 29.93 -41.76
C ASP A 111 -10.91 29.96 -40.24
N GLU A 112 -12.13 29.67 -39.78
CA GLU A 112 -12.43 29.58 -38.35
C GLU A 112 -11.97 28.25 -37.77
N ARG A 113 -12.11 27.14 -38.50
CA ARG A 113 -11.62 25.82 -38.07
C ARG A 113 -10.12 25.79 -37.86
N ALA A 114 -9.35 26.51 -38.68
CA ALA A 114 -7.90 26.62 -38.57
C ALA A 114 -7.42 27.24 -37.24
N LYS A 115 -8.32 27.89 -36.48
CA LYS A 115 -8.02 28.47 -35.17
C LYS A 115 -8.19 27.49 -34.01
N TYR A 116 -8.51 26.23 -34.28
CA TYR A 116 -8.71 25.21 -33.25
C TYR A 116 -7.71 24.07 -33.40
N VAL A 117 -7.30 23.50 -32.27
CA VAL A 117 -6.50 22.28 -32.20
C VAL A 117 -7.34 21.13 -31.68
N SER A 118 -7.17 19.95 -32.28
CA SER A 118 -7.76 18.72 -31.76
C SER A 118 -7.08 18.34 -30.45
N VAL A 119 -7.86 18.13 -29.39
CA VAL A 119 -7.34 17.78 -28.07
C VAL A 119 -7.27 16.27 -27.94
N SER A 120 -6.25 15.66 -28.54
CA SER A 120 -5.96 14.22 -28.40
C SER A 120 -5.11 13.89 -27.17
N GLY A 121 -4.63 14.91 -26.46
CA GLY A 121 -3.90 14.81 -25.19
C GLY A 121 -3.66 16.20 -24.57
N SER A 122 -3.19 16.24 -23.32
CA SER A 122 -3.09 17.49 -22.54
C SER A 122 -2.16 18.54 -23.14
N GLY A 123 -1.16 18.14 -23.93
CA GLY A 123 -0.24 19.06 -24.61
C GLY A 123 -0.95 20.03 -25.56
N ALA A 124 -2.08 19.63 -26.16
CA ALA A 124 -2.87 20.48 -27.05
C ALA A 124 -3.53 21.67 -26.33
N LEU A 125 -3.65 21.63 -25.00
CA LEU A 125 -4.25 22.68 -24.18
C LEU A 125 -3.23 23.75 -23.74
N GLY A 126 -1.92 23.54 -24.00
CA GLY A 126 -0.85 24.44 -23.61
C GLY A 126 -0.91 24.84 -22.13
N ASP A 127 -0.67 26.13 -21.84
CA ASP A 127 -0.72 26.67 -20.47
C ASP A 127 -2.13 26.66 -19.86
N GLN A 128 -3.18 26.54 -20.68
CA GLN A 128 -4.57 26.51 -20.22
C GLN A 128 -4.98 25.14 -19.64
N LYS A 129 -4.12 24.11 -19.76
CA LYS A 129 -4.41 22.73 -19.30
C LYS A 129 -4.94 22.65 -17.87
N ILE A 130 -4.49 23.53 -16.97
CA ILE A 130 -4.90 23.55 -15.56
C ILE A 130 -6.41 23.77 -15.40
N GLN A 131 -7.04 24.52 -16.30
CA GLN A 131 -8.47 24.85 -16.23
C GLN A 131 -9.38 23.67 -16.59
N TYR A 132 -8.84 22.70 -17.32
CA TYR A 132 -9.58 21.54 -17.82
C TYR A 132 -9.35 20.29 -17.00
N ILE A 133 -8.58 20.37 -15.92
CA ILE A 133 -8.44 19.28 -14.97
C ILE A 133 -9.84 18.95 -14.46
N LEU A 134 -10.33 17.75 -14.76
CA LEU A 134 -11.57 17.22 -14.21
C LEU A 134 -11.37 17.11 -12.69
N GLN A 135 -11.89 18.09 -11.97
CA GLN A 135 -12.02 18.05 -10.53
C GLN A 135 -13.27 17.22 -10.23
N GLU A 136 -13.12 15.91 -10.11
CA GLU A 136 -14.13 15.14 -9.41
C GLU A 136 -14.12 15.58 -7.95
N GLU A 137 -15.26 16.00 -7.42
CA GLU A 137 -15.42 16.12 -5.98
C GLU A 137 -15.46 14.71 -5.39
N VAL A 138 -14.28 14.19 -5.07
CA VAL A 138 -14.13 12.90 -4.42
C VAL A 138 -14.36 13.12 -2.93
N GLU A 139 -15.45 12.54 -2.39
CA GLU A 139 -15.70 12.52 -0.95
C GLU A 139 -14.87 11.42 -0.28
N GLU A 140 -14.71 10.27 -0.95
CA GLU A 140 -13.86 9.15 -0.53
C GLU A 140 -12.86 8.76 -1.63
N ARG A 141 -11.56 8.76 -1.31
CA ARG A 141 -10.47 8.40 -2.21
C ARG A 141 -9.96 7.00 -1.89
N ASP A 142 -9.95 6.12 -2.88
CA ASP A 142 -9.37 4.79 -2.75
C ASP A 142 -7.83 4.82 -2.84
N SER A 143 -7.19 3.69 -2.50
CA SER A 143 -5.74 3.53 -2.58
C SER A 143 -5.35 2.12 -2.97
N PHE A 144 -4.14 1.97 -3.52
CA PHE A 144 -3.62 0.63 -3.78
C PHE A 144 -3.09 -0.03 -2.51
N MET A 145 -3.28 -1.33 -2.45
CA MET A 145 -2.58 -2.26 -1.56
C MET A 145 -1.99 -3.36 -2.44
N VAL A 146 -0.74 -3.74 -2.18
CA VAL A 146 -0.15 -4.92 -2.81
C VAL A 146 -0.15 -6.07 -1.81
N VAL A 147 -0.74 -7.19 -2.21
CA VAL A 147 -0.69 -8.44 -1.45
C VAL A 147 0.19 -9.44 -2.17
N LEU A 148 1.12 -10.04 -1.44
CA LEU A 148 2.15 -10.92 -2.00
C LEU A 148 2.10 -12.26 -1.28
N ASP A 149 2.16 -13.36 -2.03
CA ASP A 149 2.62 -14.61 -1.48
C ASP A 149 4.13 -14.52 -1.07
N VAL A 150 4.61 -15.51 -0.32
CA VAL A 150 5.98 -15.55 0.20
C VAL A 150 6.80 -16.69 -0.40
N GLU A 151 6.37 -17.94 -0.27
CA GLU A 151 7.18 -19.10 -0.67
C GLU A 151 6.95 -19.40 -2.16
N GLY A 152 7.99 -19.34 -2.99
CA GLY A 152 7.88 -19.38 -4.45
C GLY A 152 7.81 -17.98 -5.08
N THR A 153 7.41 -16.97 -4.30
CA THR A 153 7.30 -15.56 -4.73
C THR A 153 8.49 -14.71 -4.27
N LEU A 154 8.79 -14.67 -2.96
CA LEU A 154 9.84 -13.85 -2.35
C LEU A 154 10.95 -14.69 -1.70
N MET A 155 10.62 -15.88 -1.23
CA MET A 155 11.49 -16.82 -0.53
C MET A 155 11.38 -18.22 -1.17
N PRO A 156 12.40 -19.09 -1.02
CA PRO A 156 12.27 -20.52 -1.33
C PRO A 156 11.25 -21.23 -0.41
N GLU A 157 10.77 -22.41 -0.82
CA GLU A 157 9.88 -23.25 -0.01
C GLU A 157 10.63 -23.92 1.17
N ALA A 158 10.23 -23.61 2.40
CA ALA A 158 10.90 -24.06 3.62
C ALA A 158 10.92 -25.60 3.78
N TRP A 159 9.79 -26.26 3.47
CA TRP A 159 9.66 -27.72 3.59
C TRP A 159 10.54 -28.48 2.58
N LEU A 160 10.70 -27.93 1.38
CA LEU A 160 11.58 -28.51 0.37
C LEU A 160 13.05 -28.36 0.77
N GLU A 161 13.41 -27.23 1.38
CA GLU A 161 14.77 -27.01 1.88
C GLU A 161 15.08 -27.87 3.11
N LEU A 162 14.10 -28.10 4.00
CA LEU A 162 14.22 -29.11 5.06
C LEU A 162 14.46 -30.50 4.47
N GLN A 163 13.72 -30.86 3.41
CA GLN A 163 13.89 -32.14 2.73
C GLN A 163 15.32 -32.30 2.18
N LYS A 164 15.86 -31.28 1.53
CA LYS A 164 17.24 -31.29 1.01
C LYS A 164 18.29 -31.42 2.11
N LYS A 165 18.10 -30.71 3.24
CA LYS A 165 19.04 -30.74 4.37
C LYS A 165 19.03 -32.07 5.12
N THR A 166 17.86 -32.71 5.25
CA THR A 166 17.67 -33.95 6.03
C THR A 166 17.77 -35.22 5.18
N GLY A 167 17.53 -35.13 3.87
CA GLY A 167 17.46 -36.29 2.98
C GLY A 167 16.18 -37.12 3.11
N ILE A 168 15.18 -36.69 3.89
CA ILE A 168 13.96 -37.46 4.14
C ILE A 168 12.99 -37.34 2.96
N GLU A 169 13.00 -38.34 2.08
CA GLU A 169 12.18 -38.37 0.86
C GLU A 169 10.68 -38.17 1.11
N GLY A 170 10.15 -38.61 2.25
CA GLY A 170 8.74 -38.43 2.61
C GLY A 170 8.30 -36.95 2.64
N LEU A 171 9.22 -36.02 2.92
CA LEU A 171 8.92 -34.58 2.94
C LEU A 171 8.64 -34.00 1.55
N LYS A 172 8.97 -34.71 0.46
CA LYS A 172 8.59 -34.31 -0.92
C LYS A 172 7.09 -34.41 -1.18
N ARG A 173 6.32 -35.06 -0.29
CA ARG A 173 4.87 -35.15 -0.44
C ARG A 173 4.27 -33.74 -0.36
N THR A 174 3.47 -33.41 -1.36
CA THR A 174 2.76 -32.13 -1.50
C THR A 174 1.25 -32.35 -1.59
N THR A 175 0.46 -31.27 -1.66
CA THR A 175 -0.98 -31.33 -1.87
C THR A 175 -1.40 -31.96 -3.20
N ALA A 176 -0.50 -32.01 -4.18
CA ALA A 176 -0.71 -32.77 -5.42
C ALA A 176 -0.76 -34.30 -5.18
N HIS A 177 -0.13 -34.78 -4.12
CA HIS A 177 -0.09 -36.19 -3.72
C HIS A 177 -1.13 -36.51 -2.64
N GLU A 178 -1.43 -35.55 -1.76
CA GLU A 178 -2.45 -35.63 -0.70
C GLU A 178 -3.28 -34.35 -0.69
N PRO A 179 -4.44 -34.31 -1.37
CA PRO A 179 -5.26 -33.11 -1.45
C PRO A 179 -5.79 -32.63 -0.10
N ASP A 180 -5.92 -33.53 0.88
CA ASP A 180 -6.31 -33.17 2.25
C ASP A 180 -5.10 -32.63 3.02
N TYR A 181 -5.01 -31.30 3.10
CA TYR A 181 -3.92 -30.61 3.81
C TYR A 181 -3.74 -31.09 5.25
N GLY A 182 -4.85 -31.41 5.94
CA GLY A 182 -4.79 -31.90 7.31
C GLY A 182 -4.16 -33.29 7.41
N LYS A 183 -4.44 -34.19 6.46
CA LYS A 183 -3.76 -35.49 6.37
C LYS A 183 -2.28 -35.33 6.01
N LEU A 184 -1.96 -34.43 5.08
CA LEU A 184 -0.58 -34.14 4.71
C LEU A 184 0.23 -33.64 5.91
N MET A 185 -0.33 -32.71 6.68
CA MET A 185 0.34 -32.15 7.85
C MET A 185 0.51 -33.18 8.97
N ARG A 186 -0.51 -34.01 9.26
CA ARG A 186 -0.35 -35.12 10.23
C ARG A 186 0.76 -36.08 9.81
N TYR A 187 0.78 -36.48 8.55
CA TYR A 187 1.85 -37.32 8.00
C TYR A 187 3.23 -36.67 8.15
N ARG A 188 3.35 -35.35 7.89
CA ARG A 188 4.60 -34.61 8.10
C ARG A 188 4.99 -34.60 9.57
N CYS A 189 4.08 -34.31 10.50
CA CYS A 189 4.36 -34.32 11.94
C CYS A 189 4.86 -35.69 12.41
N ASP A 190 4.17 -36.77 12.03
CA ASP A 190 4.56 -38.14 12.38
C ASP A 190 5.98 -38.45 11.85
N LEU A 191 6.23 -38.12 10.59
CA LEU A 191 7.52 -38.34 9.93
C LEU A 191 8.66 -37.54 10.59
N LEU A 192 8.41 -36.28 10.96
CA LEU A 192 9.38 -35.46 11.68
C LEU A 192 9.71 -36.08 13.04
N ARG A 193 8.69 -36.54 13.77
CA ARG A 193 8.86 -37.19 15.08
C ARG A 193 9.66 -38.50 14.98
N GLU A 194 9.36 -39.34 13.99
CA GLU A 194 10.10 -40.58 13.72
C GLU A 194 11.60 -40.33 13.47
N HIS A 195 11.94 -39.20 12.87
CA HIS A 195 13.31 -38.83 12.55
C HIS A 195 13.97 -37.90 13.58
N GLY A 196 13.30 -37.62 14.70
CA GLY A 196 13.84 -36.75 15.75
C GLY A 196 13.97 -35.28 15.35
N ILE A 197 13.22 -34.82 14.35
CA ILE A 197 13.27 -33.43 13.87
C ILE A 197 12.31 -32.56 14.68
N THR A 198 12.85 -31.47 15.19
CA THR A 198 12.16 -30.50 16.05
C THR A 198 11.90 -29.17 15.32
N ILE A 199 11.13 -28.28 15.93
CA ILE A 199 10.95 -26.90 15.45
C ILE A 199 12.27 -26.14 15.34
N LYS A 200 13.27 -26.49 16.18
CA LYS A 200 14.59 -25.86 16.14
C LYS A 200 15.33 -26.17 14.84
N ASP A 201 15.22 -27.40 14.35
CA ASP A 201 15.84 -27.79 13.08
C ASP A 201 15.18 -27.06 11.90
N MET A 202 13.86 -26.86 11.94
CA MET A 202 13.13 -26.02 10.99
C MET A 202 13.61 -24.56 11.02
N LEU A 203 13.77 -23.98 12.21
CA LEU A 203 14.32 -22.64 12.38
C LEU A 203 15.74 -22.52 11.82
N GLU A 204 16.59 -23.53 12.00
CA GLU A 204 17.94 -23.55 11.44
C GLU A 204 17.93 -23.61 9.92
N VAL A 205 17.07 -24.43 9.30
CA VAL A 205 16.87 -24.41 7.84
C VAL A 205 16.47 -23.02 7.36
N VAL A 206 15.48 -22.42 8.02
CA VAL A 206 14.87 -21.17 7.60
C VAL A 206 15.81 -19.97 7.74
N LYS A 207 16.67 -19.98 8.77
CA LYS A 207 17.73 -18.98 8.94
C LYS A 207 18.75 -18.98 7.80
N ASP A 208 19.03 -20.15 7.22
CA ASP A 208 19.98 -20.30 6.13
C ASP A 208 19.39 -19.95 4.76
N LEU A 209 18.05 -19.85 4.66
CA LEU A 209 17.38 -19.45 3.42
C LEU A 209 17.70 -18.00 3.08
N LYS A 210 17.84 -17.73 1.78
CA LYS A 210 17.99 -16.38 1.24
C LYS A 210 16.75 -16.00 0.44
N PRO A 211 16.34 -14.72 0.45
CA PRO A 211 15.35 -14.22 -0.49
C PRO A 211 15.71 -14.56 -1.93
N LEU A 212 14.69 -14.79 -2.76
CA LEU A 212 14.86 -15.03 -4.18
C LEU A 212 15.55 -13.82 -4.85
N PRO A 213 16.31 -14.01 -5.95
CA PRO A 213 17.02 -12.92 -6.60
C PRO A 213 16.08 -11.75 -6.96
N GLY A 214 16.41 -10.55 -6.47
CA GLY A 214 15.64 -9.33 -6.70
C GLY A 214 14.46 -9.10 -5.74
N ALA A 215 14.15 -10.02 -4.83
CA ALA A 215 12.98 -9.92 -3.95
C ALA A 215 13.10 -8.75 -2.95
N ARG A 216 14.29 -8.57 -2.35
CA ARG A 216 14.52 -7.47 -1.40
C ARG A 216 14.50 -6.12 -2.11
N GLU A 217 15.17 -6.01 -3.25
CA GLU A 217 15.18 -4.81 -4.09
C GLU A 217 13.77 -4.47 -4.61
N PHE A 218 12.95 -5.48 -4.85
CA PHE A 218 11.55 -5.31 -5.21
C PHE A 218 10.73 -4.71 -4.07
N LEU A 219 10.85 -5.24 -2.85
CA LEU A 219 10.13 -4.73 -1.68
C LEU A 219 10.56 -3.29 -1.34
N GLU A 220 11.85 -3.00 -1.39
CA GLU A 220 12.39 -1.64 -1.18
C GLU A 220 11.91 -0.66 -2.25
N TRP A 221 11.82 -1.09 -3.51
CA TRP A 221 11.24 -0.28 -4.59
C TRP A 221 9.73 -0.04 -4.39
N LEU A 222 9.01 -1.06 -3.91
CA LEU A 222 7.56 -1.00 -3.78
C LEU A 222 7.11 -0.11 -2.62
N LYS A 223 7.84 -0.13 -1.51
CA LYS A 223 7.52 0.58 -0.27
C LYS A 223 7.16 2.07 -0.47
N PRO A 224 7.97 2.90 -1.15
CA PRO A 224 7.62 4.32 -1.36
C PRO A 224 6.48 4.54 -2.37
N LEU A 225 6.16 3.55 -3.23
CA LEU A 225 5.13 3.67 -4.26
C LEU A 225 3.76 3.20 -3.77
N VAL A 226 3.74 2.11 -2.99
CA VAL A 226 2.56 1.55 -2.34
C VAL A 226 2.97 1.18 -0.92
N PRO A 227 2.79 2.07 0.06
CA PRO A 227 3.24 1.80 1.43
C PRO A 227 2.50 0.61 2.06
N ARG A 228 1.31 0.26 1.58
CA ARG A 228 0.52 -0.88 2.07
C ARG A 228 0.90 -2.15 1.31
N VAL A 229 1.96 -2.80 1.76
CA VAL A 229 2.37 -4.14 1.32
C VAL A 229 2.07 -5.16 2.41
N LEU A 230 1.29 -6.19 2.08
CA LEU A 230 0.91 -7.27 2.99
C LEU A 230 1.35 -8.62 2.43
N LEU A 231 2.02 -9.42 3.25
CA LEU A 231 2.34 -10.80 2.92
C LEU A 231 1.18 -11.72 3.34
N LEU A 232 0.71 -12.55 2.41
CA LEU A 232 -0.36 -13.54 2.61
C LEU A 232 0.18 -14.93 2.27
N THR A 233 0.50 -15.74 3.29
CA THR A 233 1.18 -17.02 3.10
C THR A 233 0.51 -18.14 3.89
N ASP A 234 0.57 -19.37 3.37
CA ASP A 234 0.10 -20.56 4.09
C ASP A 234 1.17 -21.19 4.99
N THR A 235 2.33 -20.54 5.11
CA THR A 235 3.42 -20.90 6.04
C THR A 235 3.01 -20.74 7.50
N PHE A 236 3.93 -21.06 8.43
CA PHE A 236 3.66 -21.08 9.86
C PHE A 236 4.53 -20.11 10.67
N GLU A 237 3.89 -19.39 11.60
CA GLU A 237 4.51 -18.33 12.42
C GLU A 237 5.73 -18.81 13.22
N GLU A 238 5.67 -20.02 13.77
CA GLU A 238 6.61 -20.56 14.75
C GLU A 238 8.01 -20.80 14.19
N TYR A 239 8.16 -20.93 12.88
CA TYR A 239 9.48 -20.99 12.23
C TYR A 239 9.75 -19.86 11.25
N ALA A 240 8.74 -19.12 10.78
CA ALA A 240 8.88 -18.24 9.62
C ALA A 240 9.48 -16.86 9.94
N MET A 241 9.59 -16.50 11.22
CA MET A 241 10.12 -15.19 11.64
C MET A 241 11.48 -14.83 11.00
N PRO A 242 12.48 -15.74 10.88
CA PRO A 242 13.74 -15.42 10.23
C PRO A 242 13.59 -15.13 8.73
N MET A 243 12.58 -15.67 8.03
CA MET A 243 12.28 -15.27 6.65
C MET A 243 11.77 -13.83 6.60
N PHE A 244 10.84 -13.50 7.49
CA PHE A 244 10.22 -12.17 7.50
C PHE A 244 11.22 -11.08 7.89
N GLU A 245 12.14 -11.38 8.81
CA GLU A 245 13.27 -10.50 9.14
C GLU A 245 14.12 -10.17 7.90
N GLN A 246 14.48 -11.18 7.11
CA GLN A 246 15.27 -11.00 5.89
C GLN A 246 14.56 -10.17 4.81
N LEU A 247 13.22 -10.18 4.82
CA LEU A 247 12.36 -9.37 3.95
C LEU A 247 12.08 -7.96 4.52
N GLY A 248 12.62 -7.61 5.69
CA GLY A 248 12.44 -6.28 6.30
C GLY A 248 11.21 -6.14 7.20
N TYR A 249 10.71 -7.25 7.77
CA TYR A 249 9.52 -7.31 8.63
C TYR A 249 8.26 -6.68 8.03
N PRO A 250 7.86 -7.03 6.80
CA PRO A 250 6.55 -6.64 6.29
C PRO A 250 5.44 -7.28 7.13
N CYS A 251 4.26 -6.64 7.16
CA CYS A 251 3.11 -7.22 7.82
C CYS A 251 2.75 -8.56 7.15
N VAL A 252 2.45 -9.59 7.94
CA VAL A 252 2.24 -10.95 7.43
C VAL A 252 1.03 -11.62 8.06
N PHE A 253 0.23 -12.27 7.21
CA PHE A 253 -0.85 -13.15 7.61
C PHE A 253 -0.49 -14.59 7.23
N CYS A 254 -0.28 -15.43 8.25
CA CYS A 254 0.04 -16.84 8.11
C CYS A 254 -0.76 -17.74 9.07
N ASN A 255 -0.38 -19.03 9.16
CA ASN A 255 -0.96 -20.05 10.03
C ASN A 255 -0.08 -20.35 11.25
N SER A 256 -0.52 -21.24 12.14
CA SER A 256 0.21 -21.67 13.34
C SER A 256 0.48 -23.17 13.35
N LEU A 257 1.49 -23.56 14.11
CA LEU A 257 1.82 -24.93 14.50
C LEU A 257 1.51 -25.15 15.98
N VAL A 258 1.30 -26.41 16.34
CA VAL A 258 1.26 -26.86 17.73
C VAL A 258 2.57 -27.58 18.02
N VAL A 259 3.35 -27.05 18.95
CA VAL A 259 4.65 -27.61 19.34
C VAL A 259 4.56 -28.11 20.78
N ASP A 260 5.02 -29.34 21.03
CA ASP A 260 5.06 -29.91 22.38
C ASP A 260 6.25 -29.39 23.20
N GLU A 261 6.28 -29.70 24.50
CA GLU A 261 7.34 -29.25 25.42
C GLU A 261 8.74 -29.77 25.04
N GLN A 262 8.81 -30.83 24.22
CA GLN A 262 10.06 -31.40 23.73
C GLN A 262 10.50 -30.77 22.39
N GLY A 263 9.72 -29.82 21.85
CA GLY A 263 10.02 -29.11 20.61
C GLY A 263 9.54 -29.82 19.35
N TYR A 264 8.74 -30.89 19.45
CA TYR A 264 8.18 -31.56 18.28
C TYR A 264 6.94 -30.86 17.77
N ILE A 265 6.84 -30.75 16.46
CA ILE A 265 5.63 -30.29 15.78
C ILE A 265 4.60 -31.42 15.84
N THR A 266 3.49 -31.19 16.54
CA THR A 266 2.46 -32.20 16.81
C THR A 266 1.18 -31.96 16.01
N ASP A 267 0.88 -30.71 15.64
CA ASP A 267 -0.25 -30.36 14.79
C ASP A 267 -0.04 -29.00 14.11
N HIS A 268 -1.04 -28.58 13.34
CA HIS A 268 -1.13 -27.30 12.67
C HIS A 268 -2.53 -26.71 12.84
N ILE A 269 -2.61 -25.38 12.85
CA ILE A 269 -3.84 -24.63 12.99
C ILE A 269 -3.93 -23.66 11.82
N MET A 270 -4.88 -23.93 10.93
CA MET A 270 -5.21 -23.00 9.86
C MET A 270 -5.93 -21.78 10.46
N ARG A 271 -5.42 -20.56 10.20
CA ARG A 271 -6.07 -19.36 10.74
C ARG A 271 -7.47 -19.20 10.16
N LEU A 272 -7.60 -19.38 8.85
CA LEU A 272 -8.84 -19.11 8.12
C LEU A 272 -8.87 -19.88 6.81
N LYS A 273 -10.00 -20.54 6.52
CA LYS A 273 -10.22 -21.16 5.21
C LYS A 273 -10.21 -20.09 4.12
N ASP A 274 -9.44 -20.34 3.05
CA ASP A 274 -9.25 -19.40 1.92
C ASP A 274 -8.76 -18.02 2.40
N GLN A 275 -7.82 -18.03 3.36
CA GLN A 275 -7.38 -16.82 4.06
C GLN A 275 -6.89 -15.71 3.12
N LYS A 276 -6.19 -16.07 2.03
CA LYS A 276 -5.58 -15.10 1.12
C LYS A 276 -6.65 -14.31 0.37
N ARG A 277 -7.65 -15.02 -0.17
CA ARG A 277 -8.82 -14.41 -0.80
C ARG A 277 -9.61 -13.56 0.20
N ARG A 278 -9.91 -14.10 1.38
CA ARG A 278 -10.71 -13.38 2.39
C ARG A 278 -10.03 -12.09 2.84
N ALA A 279 -8.71 -12.08 2.95
CA ALA A 279 -7.95 -10.87 3.24
C ALA A 279 -8.14 -9.81 2.15
N VAL A 280 -7.98 -10.17 0.86
CA VAL A 280 -8.23 -9.26 -0.28
C VAL A 280 -9.64 -8.66 -0.21
N GLU A 281 -10.66 -9.49 -0.03
CA GLU A 281 -12.06 -9.04 0.04
C GLU A 281 -12.30 -8.09 1.23
N SER A 282 -11.65 -8.34 2.38
CA SER A 282 -11.70 -7.45 3.54
C SER A 282 -11.04 -6.09 3.28
N PHE A 283 -9.87 -6.07 2.63
CA PHE A 283 -9.21 -4.79 2.31
C PHE A 283 -9.95 -4.01 1.22
N GLN A 284 -10.62 -4.68 0.28
CA GLN A 284 -11.54 -4.03 -0.66
C GLN A 284 -12.71 -3.34 0.07
N ARG A 285 -13.30 -3.97 1.08
CA ARG A 285 -14.33 -3.33 1.94
C ARG A 285 -13.81 -2.15 2.76
N LEU A 286 -12.49 -2.06 2.94
CA LEU A 286 -11.82 -0.89 3.52
C LEU A 286 -11.42 0.16 2.47
N ASN A 287 -11.96 0.09 1.26
CA ASN A 287 -11.68 1.00 0.14
C ASN A 287 -10.22 0.95 -0.37
N PHE A 288 -9.64 -0.26 -0.39
CA PHE A 288 -8.41 -0.52 -1.13
C PHE A 288 -8.69 -1.20 -2.48
N ARG A 289 -7.87 -0.88 -3.48
CA ARG A 289 -7.70 -1.71 -4.68
C ARG A 289 -6.48 -2.60 -4.48
N CYS A 290 -6.70 -3.89 -4.54
CA CYS A 290 -5.67 -4.89 -4.32
C CYS A 290 -5.00 -5.28 -5.65
N ILE A 291 -3.66 -5.30 -5.63
CA ILE A 291 -2.84 -5.99 -6.62
C ILE A 291 -2.29 -7.23 -5.92
N ALA A 292 -2.63 -8.42 -6.43
CA ALA A 292 -2.22 -9.69 -5.85
C ALA A 292 -1.14 -10.36 -6.71
N VAL A 293 -0.11 -10.89 -6.05
CA VAL A 293 0.96 -11.64 -6.69
C VAL A 293 1.11 -12.99 -6.02
N GLY A 294 1.21 -14.05 -6.83
CA GLY A 294 1.49 -15.41 -6.37
C GLY A 294 2.09 -16.26 -7.47
N ASP A 295 2.41 -17.51 -7.17
CA ASP A 295 3.11 -18.42 -8.07
C ASP A 295 2.33 -19.71 -8.35
N SER A 296 1.41 -20.09 -7.45
CA SER A 296 0.83 -21.43 -7.47
C SER A 296 -0.70 -21.49 -7.35
N PHE A 297 -1.26 -22.71 -7.34
CA PHE A 297 -2.71 -22.93 -7.29
C PHE A 297 -3.38 -22.37 -6.02
N ASN A 298 -2.67 -22.29 -4.90
CA ASN A 298 -3.23 -21.72 -3.66
C ASN A 298 -3.42 -20.19 -3.72
N ASP A 299 -2.79 -19.51 -4.69
CA ASP A 299 -2.90 -18.06 -4.86
C ASP A 299 -4.00 -17.64 -5.83
N ILE A 300 -4.51 -18.58 -6.62
CA ILE A 300 -5.48 -18.28 -7.68
C ILE A 300 -6.74 -17.62 -7.11
N SER A 301 -7.25 -18.06 -5.95
CA SER A 301 -8.42 -17.44 -5.33
C SER A 301 -8.15 -15.99 -4.89
N MET A 302 -6.97 -15.72 -4.32
CA MET A 302 -6.50 -14.37 -3.96
C MET A 302 -6.39 -13.46 -5.19
N MET A 303 -5.71 -13.95 -6.24
CA MET A 303 -5.48 -13.22 -7.48
C MET A 303 -6.78 -12.97 -8.25
N THR A 304 -7.70 -13.93 -8.20
CA THR A 304 -9.03 -13.81 -8.81
C THR A 304 -9.88 -12.79 -8.07
N ALA A 305 -9.75 -12.63 -6.75
CA ALA A 305 -10.51 -11.64 -5.99
C ALA A 305 -9.97 -10.21 -6.18
N ALA A 306 -8.67 -10.05 -6.39
CA ALA A 306 -8.02 -8.76 -6.54
C ALA A 306 -8.42 -8.02 -7.83
N GLU A 307 -8.32 -6.68 -7.85
CA GLU A 307 -8.49 -5.85 -9.05
C GLU A 307 -7.54 -6.28 -10.16
N ARG A 308 -6.32 -6.66 -9.79
CA ARG A 308 -5.30 -7.22 -10.69
C ARG A 308 -4.53 -8.35 -10.00
N GLY A 309 -4.41 -9.49 -10.68
CA GLY A 309 -3.54 -10.60 -10.31
C GLY A 309 -2.32 -10.67 -11.25
N ILE A 310 -1.16 -11.04 -10.73
CA ILE A 310 0.06 -11.30 -11.50
C ILE A 310 0.67 -12.62 -11.04
N LEU A 311 0.99 -13.51 -11.97
CA LEU A 311 1.79 -14.71 -11.66
C LEU A 311 3.28 -14.36 -11.69
N ILE A 312 4.07 -14.89 -10.76
CA ILE A 312 5.54 -14.88 -10.83
C ILE A 312 6.05 -16.32 -10.65
N TYR A 313 7.06 -16.71 -11.44
CA TYR A 313 7.62 -18.07 -11.41
C TYR A 313 6.61 -19.24 -11.43
N PRO A 314 5.47 -19.18 -12.16
CA PRO A 314 4.48 -20.24 -12.09
C PRO A 314 4.97 -21.55 -12.73
N SER A 315 4.51 -22.68 -12.21
CA SER A 315 4.69 -23.97 -12.90
C SER A 315 3.92 -24.02 -14.23
N GLU A 316 4.36 -24.86 -15.18
CA GLU A 316 3.65 -25.04 -16.45
C GLU A 316 2.18 -25.45 -16.28
N ARG A 317 1.87 -26.20 -15.21
CA ARG A 317 0.50 -26.62 -14.90
C ARG A 317 -0.37 -25.42 -14.52
N VAL A 318 0.14 -24.51 -13.69
CA VAL A 318 -0.56 -23.29 -13.28
C VAL A 318 -0.76 -22.40 -14.49
N LEU A 319 0.29 -22.20 -15.29
CA LEU A 319 0.22 -21.37 -16.50
C LEU A 319 -0.82 -21.87 -17.50
N LYS A 320 -0.90 -23.19 -17.70
CA LYS A 320 -1.89 -23.81 -18.61
C LYS A 320 -3.31 -23.69 -18.07
N ALA A 321 -3.48 -23.78 -16.74
CA ALA A 321 -4.79 -23.71 -16.11
C ALA A 321 -5.32 -22.27 -16.00
N HIS A 322 -4.43 -21.30 -15.85
CA HIS A 322 -4.78 -19.88 -15.62
C HIS A 322 -4.05 -18.91 -16.56
N PRO A 323 -4.23 -19.03 -17.89
CA PRO A 323 -3.59 -18.16 -18.88
C PRO A 323 -4.09 -16.71 -18.83
N GLU A 324 -5.18 -16.43 -18.11
CA GLU A 324 -5.74 -15.09 -17.92
C GLU A 324 -4.83 -14.16 -17.11
N PHE A 325 -3.94 -14.70 -16.26
CA PHE A 325 -3.05 -13.88 -15.45
C PHE A 325 -1.75 -13.54 -16.19
N PRO A 326 -1.35 -12.25 -16.22
CA PRO A 326 -0.05 -11.87 -16.75
C PRO A 326 1.08 -12.49 -15.91
N VAL A 327 2.14 -12.94 -16.57
CA VAL A 327 3.30 -13.57 -15.93
C VAL A 327 4.48 -12.60 -15.86
N ALA A 328 5.00 -12.38 -14.67
CA ALA A 328 6.30 -11.78 -14.41
C ALA A 328 7.40 -12.85 -14.45
N LYS A 329 8.45 -12.59 -15.23
CA LYS A 329 9.58 -13.53 -15.37
C LYS A 329 10.58 -13.45 -14.21
N ASP A 330 10.62 -12.30 -13.56
CA ASP A 330 11.46 -12.01 -12.41
C ASP A 330 10.91 -10.80 -11.65
N HIS A 331 11.54 -10.46 -10.53
CA HIS A 331 11.19 -9.31 -9.72
C HIS A 331 11.33 -7.98 -10.47
N TYR A 332 12.20 -7.85 -11.48
CA TYR A 332 12.29 -6.63 -12.30
C TYR A 332 11.05 -6.48 -13.20
N ASP A 333 10.66 -7.54 -13.91
CA ASP A 333 9.45 -7.56 -14.73
C ASP A 333 8.18 -7.38 -13.87
N LEU A 334 8.19 -7.89 -12.63
CA LEU A 334 7.13 -7.64 -11.67
C LEU A 334 6.98 -6.14 -11.35
N ARG A 335 8.08 -5.43 -11.10
CA ARG A 335 8.08 -3.96 -10.90
C ARG A 335 7.43 -3.25 -12.09
N VAL A 336 7.82 -3.61 -13.31
CA VAL A 336 7.29 -3.00 -14.53
C VAL A 336 5.78 -3.21 -14.63
N LYS A 337 5.27 -4.42 -14.32
CA LYS A 337 3.84 -4.73 -14.36
C LYS A 337 3.06 -3.97 -13.29
N ILE A 338 3.54 -3.97 -12.05
CA ILE A 338 2.90 -3.24 -10.94
C ILE A 338 2.91 -1.73 -11.22
N GLY A 339 4.04 -1.18 -11.67
CA GLY A 339 4.15 0.24 -12.02
C GLY A 339 3.16 0.66 -13.11
N ARG A 340 2.89 -0.21 -14.10
CA ARG A 340 1.85 0.04 -15.12
C ARG A 340 0.44 0.07 -14.54
N ILE A 341 0.13 -0.82 -13.60
CA ILE A 341 -1.18 -0.86 -12.94
C ILE A 341 -1.40 0.40 -12.11
N ILE A 342 -0.42 0.76 -11.28
CA ILE A 342 -0.48 1.96 -10.43
C ILE A 342 -0.56 3.21 -11.29
N GLY A 343 0.24 3.30 -12.36
CA GLY A 343 0.22 4.43 -13.29
C GLY A 343 -1.08 4.58 -14.06
N ALA A 344 -1.78 3.47 -14.34
CA ALA A 344 -3.08 3.47 -14.99
C ALA A 344 -4.25 3.75 -14.01
N ASN A 345 -3.97 4.26 -12.81
CA ASN A 345 -4.86 4.36 -11.65
C ASN A 345 -6.38 4.46 -11.96
N LYS A 346 -6.78 5.43 -12.79
CA LYS A 346 -8.19 5.71 -13.13
C LYS A 346 -8.87 4.67 -14.03
N GLN A 347 -8.10 3.80 -14.68
CA GLN A 347 -8.59 2.69 -15.50
C GLN A 347 -8.76 1.40 -14.69
N VAL A 348 -8.24 1.34 -13.46
CA VAL A 348 -8.43 0.19 -12.58
C VAL A 348 -9.71 0.39 -11.79
N VAL A 349 -10.81 -0.11 -12.37
CA VAL A 349 -12.14 -0.08 -11.76
C VAL A 349 -12.17 -1.00 -10.54
N PRO A 350 -12.62 -0.52 -9.35
CA PRO A 350 -12.81 -1.36 -8.17
C PRO A 350 -13.73 -2.55 -8.45
N ARG A 351 -13.44 -3.69 -7.84
CA ARG A 351 -14.35 -4.84 -7.94
C ARG A 351 -15.62 -4.62 -7.12
N PRO A 352 -16.77 -5.22 -7.53
CA PRO A 352 -17.94 -5.28 -6.67
C PRO A 352 -17.58 -5.91 -5.32
N LEU A 353 -17.98 -5.23 -4.23
CA LEU A 353 -17.67 -5.68 -2.88
C LEU A 353 -18.43 -6.97 -2.56
N VAL A 354 -17.70 -7.99 -2.13
CA VAL A 354 -18.29 -9.19 -1.54
C VAL A 354 -18.83 -8.83 -0.15
N PRO A 355 -20.08 -9.19 0.20
CA PRO A 355 -20.63 -8.95 1.53
C PRO A 355 -19.74 -9.51 2.63
N ARG A 356 -19.72 -8.83 3.78
CA ARG A 356 -18.97 -9.29 4.94
C ARG A 356 -19.48 -10.68 5.36
N PRO A 357 -18.60 -11.67 5.53
CA PRO A 357 -19.01 -13.00 6.00
C PRO A 357 -19.46 -12.94 7.46
N GLU A 358 -20.27 -13.92 7.87
CA GLU A 358 -20.63 -14.07 9.29
C GLU A 358 -19.38 -14.36 10.14
N PRO A 359 -19.39 -13.95 11.42
CA PRO A 359 -18.34 -14.29 12.37
C PRO A 359 -18.11 -15.80 12.44
N LEU A 360 -16.85 -16.21 12.55
CA LEU A 360 -16.49 -17.63 12.65
C LEU A 360 -16.86 -18.16 14.04
N ALA A 361 -17.27 -19.42 14.09
CA ALA A 361 -17.55 -20.12 15.35
C ALA A 361 -16.28 -20.59 16.08
N ASP A 362 -15.17 -20.79 15.34
CA ASP A 362 -13.89 -21.23 15.90
C ASP A 362 -13.17 -20.03 16.56
N PRO A 363 -12.71 -20.12 17.81
CA PRO A 363 -11.99 -19.03 18.45
C PRO A 363 -10.71 -18.66 17.69
N ALA A 364 -10.61 -17.38 17.32
CA ALA A 364 -9.37 -16.77 16.86
C ALA A 364 -8.25 -17.02 17.88
N ARG A 365 -7.07 -17.46 17.41
CA ARG A 365 -5.92 -17.76 18.28
C ARG A 365 -4.75 -16.81 18.10
N MET A 366 -4.64 -16.16 16.94
CA MET A 366 -3.58 -15.22 16.64
C MET A 366 -3.93 -13.82 17.12
N TRP A 367 -2.96 -13.17 17.75
CA TRP A 367 -3.06 -11.78 18.16
C TRP A 367 -2.57 -10.84 17.06
N LEU A 368 -3.25 -9.72 16.94
CA LEU A 368 -2.88 -8.57 16.12
C LEU A 368 -3.00 -7.32 16.98
N LEU A 369 -2.05 -6.40 16.85
CA LEU A 369 -2.10 -5.11 17.54
C LEU A 369 -2.55 -4.00 16.58
N VAL A 370 -3.52 -3.20 17.01
CA VAL A 370 -3.94 -1.99 16.32
C VAL A 370 -3.66 -0.78 17.19
N CYS A 371 -3.02 0.25 16.65
CA CYS A 371 -2.71 1.48 17.39
C CYS A 371 -2.80 2.74 16.53
N PRO A 372 -3.04 3.92 17.15
CA PRO A 372 -2.92 5.20 16.48
C PRO A 372 -1.46 5.60 16.27
N VAL A 373 -1.26 6.65 15.47
CA VAL A 373 0.08 7.23 15.23
C VAL A 373 0.27 8.49 16.07
N ALA A 374 -0.60 9.47 15.84
CA ALA A 374 -0.62 10.73 16.57
C ALA A 374 -0.94 10.49 18.05
N GLY A 375 -0.17 11.14 18.91
CA GLY A 375 -0.30 11.04 20.37
C GLY A 375 0.23 9.73 20.97
N PHE A 376 0.63 8.75 20.15
CA PHE A 376 1.18 7.47 20.63
C PHE A 376 2.62 7.26 20.17
N LEU A 377 2.83 7.15 18.85
CA LEU A 377 4.16 6.90 18.26
C LEU A 377 4.80 8.19 17.73
N ALA A 378 4.00 9.21 17.47
CA ALA A 378 4.42 10.51 16.98
C ALA A 378 3.61 11.64 17.63
N PRO A 379 4.13 12.88 17.66
CA PRO A 379 3.39 14.02 18.19
C PRO A 379 2.12 14.30 17.39
N GLU A 380 1.21 15.07 17.99
CA GLU A 380 0.01 15.55 17.29
C GLU A 380 0.39 16.49 16.13
N PRO A 381 0.02 16.17 14.87
CA PRO A 381 0.52 16.89 13.70
C PRO A 381 0.15 18.37 13.72
N TRP A 382 -1.10 18.68 14.03
CA TRP A 382 -1.62 20.05 13.99
C TRP A 382 -1.10 20.92 15.13
N ALA A 383 -0.79 20.33 16.29
CA ALA A 383 -0.12 21.03 17.37
C ALA A 383 1.30 21.43 16.95
N ALA A 384 2.03 20.56 16.25
CA ALA A 384 3.36 20.88 15.75
C ALA A 384 3.33 21.95 14.63
N VAL A 385 2.32 21.92 13.76
CA VAL A 385 2.09 23.00 12.77
C VAL A 385 1.79 24.32 13.49
N ALA A 386 0.98 24.31 14.53
CA ALA A 386 0.70 25.48 15.35
C ALA A 386 1.99 26.09 15.94
N ASP A 387 2.85 25.25 16.52
CA ASP A 387 4.10 25.69 17.16
C ASP A 387 5.09 26.29 16.14
N LYS A 388 5.16 25.72 14.93
CA LYS A 388 6.04 26.23 13.86
C LYS A 388 5.52 27.52 13.21
N THR A 389 4.21 27.68 13.10
CA THR A 389 3.58 28.82 12.42
C THR A 389 3.18 29.96 13.37
N GLY A 390 3.16 29.69 14.68
CA GLY A 390 2.65 30.62 15.70
C GLY A 390 1.12 30.73 15.74
N LEU A 391 0.40 29.85 15.05
CA LEU A 391 -1.07 29.87 14.92
C LEU A 391 -1.71 28.96 15.98
N SER A 392 -2.00 29.53 17.15
CA SER A 392 -2.51 28.78 18.30
C SER A 392 -3.86 28.09 18.05
N GLU A 393 -4.65 28.58 17.10
CA GLU A 393 -5.93 28.00 16.69
C GLU A 393 -5.77 26.58 16.14
N LEU A 394 -4.61 26.26 15.56
CA LEU A 394 -4.32 24.93 15.03
C LEU A 394 -4.07 23.88 16.13
N LYS A 395 -3.88 24.29 17.38
CA LYS A 395 -3.77 23.38 18.55
C LYS A 395 -5.10 22.75 18.94
N MET A 396 -6.23 23.23 18.40
CA MET A 396 -7.52 22.61 18.66
C MET A 396 -7.49 21.15 18.19
N THR A 397 -7.83 20.24 19.10
CA THR A 397 -7.89 18.79 18.84
C THR A 397 -9.33 18.31 18.87
N SER A 398 -9.55 17.06 18.47
CA SER A 398 -10.88 16.43 18.58
C SER A 398 -11.36 16.24 20.02
N ALA A 399 -10.47 16.35 21.01
CA ALA A 399 -10.86 16.36 22.41
C ALA A 399 -11.55 17.69 22.80
N MET A 400 -11.30 18.78 22.06
CA MET A 400 -11.87 20.11 22.30
C MET A 400 -13.05 20.42 21.36
N GLU A 401 -12.94 20.02 20.09
CA GLU A 401 -14.01 20.13 19.08
C GLU A 401 -14.21 18.75 18.42
N PRO A 402 -15.21 17.97 18.86
CA PRO A 402 -15.43 16.62 18.36
C PRO A 402 -15.95 16.59 16.91
N ASP A 403 -16.49 17.70 16.38
CA ASP A 403 -16.88 17.79 14.98
C ASP A 403 -15.64 17.99 14.10
N PHE A 404 -15.14 16.89 13.57
CA PHE A 404 -13.96 16.88 12.71
C PHE A 404 -14.11 17.75 11.45
N THR A 405 -15.35 17.92 10.94
CA THR A 405 -15.61 18.77 9.77
C THR A 405 -15.39 20.23 10.12
N LYS A 406 -15.90 20.68 11.27
CA LYS A 406 -15.63 22.03 11.79
C LYS A 406 -14.15 22.23 12.07
N LEU A 407 -13.48 21.23 12.65
CA LEU A 407 -12.06 21.29 12.95
C LEU A 407 -11.22 21.49 11.67
N MET A 408 -11.55 20.78 10.60
CA MET A 408 -10.87 20.97 9.30
C MET A 408 -11.23 22.28 8.62
N ALA A 409 -12.47 22.76 8.76
CA ALA A 409 -12.87 24.07 8.25
C ALA A 409 -12.11 25.20 8.95
N LEU A 410 -11.94 25.11 10.28
CA LEU A 410 -11.11 26.02 11.08
C LEU A 410 -9.68 26.02 10.56
N ARG A 411 -9.03 24.86 10.46
CA ARG A 411 -7.65 24.73 9.97
C ARG A 411 -7.46 25.34 8.58
N THR A 412 -8.39 25.06 7.68
CA THR A 412 -8.39 25.57 6.31
C THR A 412 -8.50 27.10 6.29
N ALA A 413 -9.48 27.66 7.01
CA ALA A 413 -9.67 29.10 7.08
C ALA A 413 -8.47 29.83 7.72
N THR A 414 -7.94 29.29 8.82
CA THR A 414 -6.79 29.85 9.54
C THR A 414 -5.56 29.89 8.64
N LEU A 415 -5.18 28.78 8.01
CA LEU A 415 -4.02 28.71 7.12
C LEU A 415 -4.16 29.65 5.92
N ARG A 416 -5.33 29.66 5.27
CA ARG A 416 -5.60 30.52 4.11
C ARG A 416 -5.50 32.00 4.46
N SER A 417 -6.05 32.41 5.62
CA SER A 417 -5.99 33.81 6.07
C SER A 417 -4.56 34.32 6.30
N LYS A 418 -3.62 33.40 6.53
CA LYS A 418 -2.20 33.67 6.75
C LYS A 418 -1.33 33.41 5.52
N GLY A 419 -1.94 33.04 4.39
CA GLY A 419 -1.22 32.77 3.16
C GLY A 419 -0.40 31.49 3.15
N ILE A 420 -0.59 30.59 4.14
CA ILE A 420 0.18 29.34 4.26
C ILE A 420 -0.41 28.27 3.33
N LYS A 421 0.41 27.74 2.43
CA LYS A 421 0.04 26.70 1.45
C LYS A 421 0.09 25.31 2.06
N LEU A 422 -0.61 24.35 1.46
CA LEU A 422 -0.58 22.95 1.90
C LEU A 422 0.84 22.38 1.90
N GLN A 423 1.65 22.70 0.88
CA GLN A 423 3.02 22.22 0.80
C GLN A 423 3.87 22.63 2.03
N GLU A 424 3.68 23.85 2.54
CA GLU A 424 4.40 24.32 3.73
C GLU A 424 3.98 23.54 4.98
N VAL A 425 2.69 23.20 5.08
CA VAL A 425 2.16 22.34 6.15
C VAL A 425 2.77 20.93 6.08
N VAL A 426 2.81 20.32 4.89
CA VAL A 426 3.41 19.00 4.67
C VAL A 426 4.90 19.03 5.02
N SER A 427 5.64 20.05 4.57
CA SER A 427 7.05 20.20 4.92
C SER A 427 7.28 20.30 6.43
N ILE A 428 6.38 20.93 7.19
CA ILE A 428 6.48 20.91 8.67
C ILE A 428 6.31 19.49 9.21
N MET A 429 5.35 18.72 8.66
CA MET A 429 5.07 17.35 9.09
C MET A 429 6.22 16.38 8.77
N ASP A 430 6.93 16.56 7.65
CA ASP A 430 8.09 15.74 7.26
C ASP A 430 9.23 15.76 8.30
N TYR A 431 9.39 16.90 9.00
CA TYR A 431 10.42 17.07 10.04
C TYR A 431 10.00 16.56 11.42
N LEU A 432 8.80 16.00 11.58
CA LEU A 432 8.37 15.45 12.85
C LEU A 432 9.13 14.15 13.14
N GLU A 433 9.61 14.03 14.38
CA GLU A 433 10.29 12.82 14.84
C GLU A 433 9.35 11.94 15.66
N PRO A 434 9.53 10.61 15.64
CA PRO A 434 8.84 9.71 16.56
C PRO A 434 9.00 10.13 18.03
N LEU A 435 7.99 9.85 18.84
CA LEU A 435 8.04 10.12 20.27
C LEU A 435 9.11 9.25 20.96
N PRO A 436 9.73 9.73 22.06
CA PRO A 436 10.71 8.95 22.81
C PRO A 436 10.21 7.55 23.18
N GLY A 437 11.02 6.53 22.90
CA GLY A 437 10.69 5.13 23.18
C GLY A 437 9.76 4.45 22.16
N ALA A 438 9.21 5.17 21.17
CA ALA A 438 8.37 4.57 20.13
C ALA A 438 9.12 3.51 19.30
N MET A 439 10.35 3.84 18.88
CA MET A 439 11.23 2.92 18.15
C MET A 439 11.53 1.65 18.96
N ASP A 440 11.92 1.82 20.23
CA ASP A 440 12.25 0.71 21.12
C ASP A 440 11.02 -0.17 21.41
N PHE A 441 9.85 0.46 21.57
CA PHE A 441 8.59 -0.25 21.75
C PHE A 441 8.26 -1.11 20.53
N LEU A 442 8.33 -0.56 19.31
CA LEU A 442 8.05 -1.33 18.09
C LEU A 442 9.08 -2.43 17.84
N ALA A 443 10.37 -2.16 18.09
CA ALA A 443 11.41 -3.17 17.99
C ALA A 443 11.16 -4.35 18.95
N TRP A 444 10.74 -4.05 20.18
CA TRP A 444 10.33 -5.06 21.15
C TRP A 444 9.05 -5.79 20.74
N LEU A 445 8.08 -5.09 20.14
CA LEU A 445 6.79 -5.65 19.78
C LEU A 445 6.89 -6.67 18.63
N LYS A 446 7.79 -6.44 17.67
CA LYS A 446 7.96 -7.29 16.47
C LYS A 446 8.01 -8.81 16.76
N PRO A 447 8.87 -9.32 17.66
CA PRO A 447 8.90 -10.75 17.97
C PRO A 447 7.73 -11.24 18.86
N VAL A 448 6.96 -10.33 19.47
CA VAL A 448 5.87 -10.67 20.41
C VAL A 448 4.52 -10.71 19.68
N VAL A 449 4.23 -9.69 18.89
CA VAL A 449 3.04 -9.56 18.04
C VAL A 449 3.51 -9.07 16.66
N PRO A 450 3.89 -9.98 15.74
CA PRO A 450 4.46 -9.59 14.45
C PRO A 450 3.46 -8.88 13.52
N ARG A 451 2.16 -8.98 13.81
CA ARG A 451 1.11 -8.28 13.06
C ARG A 451 0.70 -7.01 13.81
N THR A 452 1.27 -5.88 13.41
CA THR A 452 0.86 -4.57 13.91
C THR A 452 0.26 -3.73 12.78
N PHE A 453 -0.91 -3.14 13.01
CA PHE A 453 -1.57 -2.21 12.08
C PHE A 453 -1.66 -0.85 12.74
N MET A 454 -1.14 0.17 12.06
CA MET A 454 -1.30 1.53 12.52
C MET A 454 -2.43 2.21 11.76
N ILE A 455 -3.36 2.82 12.49
CA ILE A 455 -4.54 3.44 11.91
C ILE A 455 -4.65 4.86 12.41
N THR A 456 -4.64 5.82 11.50
CA THR A 456 -4.80 7.23 11.82
C THR A 456 -5.98 7.81 11.06
N ASP A 457 -6.77 8.65 11.73
CA ASP A 457 -7.77 9.49 11.04
C ASP A 457 -7.11 10.73 10.42
N GLY A 458 -5.82 10.93 10.70
CA GLY A 458 -4.99 11.98 10.12
C GLY A 458 -4.57 11.69 8.67
N PRO A 459 -3.85 12.65 8.07
CA PRO A 459 -3.48 12.59 6.67
C PRO A 459 -2.24 11.73 6.42
N GLU A 460 -2.17 11.21 5.20
CA GLU A 460 -1.04 10.45 4.66
C GLU A 460 0.28 11.22 4.73
N ASP A 461 0.23 12.52 4.41
CA ASP A 461 1.37 13.43 4.41
C ASP A 461 2.03 13.56 5.80
N PHE A 462 1.28 13.34 6.88
CA PHE A 462 1.83 13.25 8.23
C PHE A 462 2.32 11.84 8.55
N ALA A 463 1.50 10.86 8.20
CA ALA A 463 1.75 9.47 8.53
C ALA A 463 3.06 8.98 7.91
N LEU A 464 3.16 8.96 6.57
CA LEU A 464 4.22 8.25 5.86
C LEU A 464 5.64 8.64 6.28
N PRO A 465 5.99 9.94 6.45
CA PRO A 465 7.32 10.32 6.90
C PRO A 465 7.68 9.75 8.28
N ILE A 466 6.71 9.70 9.21
CA ILE A 466 6.88 9.06 10.51
C ILE A 466 7.08 7.55 10.33
N PHE A 467 6.27 6.89 9.48
CA PHE A 467 6.37 5.45 9.24
C PHE A 467 7.69 5.01 8.64
N ASP A 468 8.24 5.80 7.72
CA ASP A 468 9.54 5.53 7.15
C ASP A 468 10.64 5.55 8.21
N LYS A 469 10.54 6.45 9.19
CA LYS A 469 11.41 6.49 10.37
C LYS A 469 11.17 5.29 11.31
N LEU A 470 9.92 4.91 11.53
CA LEU A 470 9.52 3.78 12.40
C LEU A 470 9.88 2.40 11.80
N GLY A 471 10.13 2.32 10.49
CA GLY A 471 10.45 1.07 9.81
C GLY A 471 9.28 0.09 9.77
N HIS A 472 8.04 0.59 9.68
CA HIS A 472 6.83 -0.22 9.64
C HIS A 472 5.95 0.19 8.45
N PRO A 473 5.65 -0.69 7.47
CA PRO A 473 4.98 -0.26 6.24
C PRO A 473 3.44 -0.14 6.36
N MET A 474 2.81 -0.83 7.30
CA MET A 474 1.34 -0.93 7.33
C MET A 474 0.64 0.22 8.08
N VAL A 475 0.23 1.26 7.33
CA VAL A 475 -0.59 2.38 7.83
C VAL A 475 -1.85 2.62 7.03
N PHE A 476 -2.98 2.84 7.72
CA PHE A 476 -4.22 3.33 7.12
C PHE A 476 -4.47 4.78 7.51
N CYS A 477 -4.64 5.67 6.53
CA CYS A 477 -4.82 7.10 6.72
C CYS A 477 -5.77 7.70 5.69
N ASN A 478 -6.10 8.98 5.91
CA ASN A 478 -6.86 9.81 4.98
C ASN A 478 -5.91 10.72 4.18
N PHE A 479 -6.43 11.64 3.36
CA PHE A 479 -5.62 12.50 2.47
C PHE A 479 -5.95 13.97 2.67
N LEU A 480 -4.99 14.87 2.43
CA LEU A 480 -5.29 16.29 2.29
C LEU A 480 -5.50 16.63 0.80
N GLU A 481 -6.44 17.53 0.54
CA GLU A 481 -6.64 18.11 -0.80
C GLU A 481 -6.32 19.60 -0.75
N ALA A 482 -5.59 20.08 -1.74
CA ALA A 482 -5.39 21.51 -2.00
C ALA A 482 -6.36 22.02 -3.07
N ASP A 483 -6.69 23.32 -3.01
CA ASP A 483 -7.38 24.00 -4.11
C ASP A 483 -6.42 24.34 -5.27
N GLY A 484 -6.95 24.94 -6.34
CA GLY A 484 -6.17 25.31 -7.52
C GLY A 484 -5.07 26.35 -7.25
N GLU A 485 -5.11 27.03 -6.10
CA GLU A 485 -4.07 27.96 -5.67
C GLU A 485 -3.02 27.29 -4.76
N GLY A 486 -3.22 26.02 -4.39
CA GLY A 486 -2.32 25.28 -3.50
C GLY A 486 -2.59 25.48 -2.00
N TYR A 487 -3.70 26.13 -1.63
CA TYR A 487 -4.14 26.21 -0.23
C TYR A 487 -4.80 24.90 0.19
N LEU A 488 -4.64 24.50 1.46
CA LEU A 488 -5.42 23.40 2.02
C LEU A 488 -6.91 23.70 1.81
N LYS A 489 -7.65 22.76 1.23
CA LYS A 489 -9.08 22.87 0.93
C LYS A 489 -9.92 22.00 1.87
N LYS A 490 -9.56 20.73 2.01
CA LYS A 490 -10.28 19.76 2.86
C LYS A 490 -9.44 18.53 3.20
N LEU A 491 -9.92 17.76 4.17
CA LEU A 491 -9.56 16.34 4.29
C LEU A 491 -10.43 15.53 3.33
N VAL A 492 -9.81 14.58 2.63
CA VAL A 492 -10.48 13.56 1.81
C VAL A 492 -10.37 12.24 2.54
N TRP A 493 -11.52 11.62 2.82
CA TRP A 493 -11.56 10.36 3.54
C TRP A 493 -11.08 9.24 2.63
N ARG A 494 -10.38 8.25 3.17
CA ARG A 494 -10.29 6.95 2.48
C ARG A 494 -11.59 6.18 2.68
N ILE A 495 -12.04 6.12 3.92
CA ILE A 495 -13.34 5.57 4.31
C ILE A 495 -13.76 6.24 5.62
N LYS A 496 -15.04 6.62 5.76
CA LYS A 496 -15.56 7.12 7.04
C LYS A 496 -15.52 6.03 8.12
N GLU A 497 -15.29 6.41 9.38
CA GLU A 497 -15.19 5.49 10.54
C GLU A 497 -14.09 4.43 10.38
N GLN A 498 -12.98 4.80 9.74
CA GLN A 498 -11.90 3.90 9.37
C GLN A 498 -11.42 2.99 10.51
N LYS A 499 -11.22 3.54 11.72
CA LYS A 499 -10.73 2.76 12.88
C LYS A 499 -11.68 1.62 13.23
N LEU A 500 -12.97 1.90 13.41
CA LEU A 500 -13.97 0.89 13.73
C LEU A 500 -14.14 -0.12 12.59
N LYS A 501 -14.26 0.35 11.35
CA LYS A 501 -14.43 -0.56 10.19
C LYS A 501 -13.24 -1.48 10.00
N THR A 502 -12.02 -0.98 10.18
CA THR A 502 -10.80 -1.79 10.09
C THR A 502 -10.80 -2.87 11.17
N MET A 503 -11.12 -2.50 12.41
CA MET A 503 -11.23 -3.45 13.52
C MET A 503 -12.18 -4.60 13.16
N LEU A 504 -13.38 -4.28 12.66
CA LEU A 504 -14.39 -5.28 12.30
C LEU A 504 -13.94 -6.19 11.15
N GLU A 505 -13.26 -5.65 10.15
CA GLU A 505 -12.72 -6.46 9.05
C GLU A 505 -11.57 -7.38 9.53
N LEU A 506 -10.69 -6.90 10.40
CA LEU A 506 -9.60 -7.72 10.95
C LEU A 506 -10.12 -8.86 11.83
N GLN A 507 -11.18 -8.64 12.62
CA GLN A 507 -11.86 -9.73 13.35
C GLN A 507 -12.48 -10.77 12.40
N CYS A 508 -13.04 -10.34 11.26
CA CYS A 508 -13.56 -11.24 10.23
C CYS A 508 -12.46 -12.08 9.55
N LEU A 509 -11.19 -11.72 9.75
CA LEU A 509 -10.02 -12.49 9.30
C LEU A 509 -9.48 -13.46 10.37
N ASN A 510 -10.26 -13.69 11.42
CA ASN A 510 -9.99 -14.59 12.55
C ASN A 510 -8.80 -14.15 13.42
N PHE A 511 -8.65 -12.84 13.63
CA PHE A 511 -7.69 -12.28 14.59
C PHE A 511 -8.37 -11.86 15.89
N ARG A 512 -7.66 -12.04 17.00
CA ARG A 512 -7.93 -11.33 18.25
C ARG A 512 -7.16 -10.03 18.26
N ILE A 513 -7.79 -8.95 18.69
CA ILE A 513 -7.22 -7.61 18.55
C ILE A 513 -6.89 -7.00 19.90
N ILE A 514 -5.62 -6.64 20.09
CA ILE A 514 -5.19 -5.68 21.10
C ILE A 514 -5.30 -4.31 20.47
N ALA A 515 -6.23 -3.48 20.94
CA ALA A 515 -6.36 -2.11 20.49
C ALA A 515 -5.74 -1.17 21.51
N VAL A 516 -4.80 -0.35 21.06
CA VAL A 516 -4.23 0.76 21.84
C VAL A 516 -4.90 2.05 21.36
N GLY A 517 -5.26 2.94 22.28
CA GLY A 517 -5.83 4.25 21.95
C GLY A 517 -5.43 5.32 22.95
N THR A 518 -5.41 6.58 22.52
CA THR A 518 -4.93 7.71 23.32
C THR A 518 -6.01 8.78 23.52
N SER A 519 -7.09 8.72 22.75
CA SER A 519 -8.09 9.78 22.66
C SER A 519 -9.52 9.24 22.52
N PHE A 520 -10.50 10.14 22.64
CA PHE A 520 -11.92 9.84 22.40
C PHE A 520 -12.19 9.29 20.99
N ASN A 521 -11.38 9.65 20.00
CA ASN A 521 -11.53 9.14 18.62
C ASN A 521 -11.24 7.64 18.52
N ASP A 522 -10.53 7.08 19.50
CA ASP A 522 -10.16 5.66 19.53
C ASP A 522 -11.21 4.80 20.24
N CYS A 523 -12.13 5.41 20.99
CA CYS A 523 -13.09 4.70 21.84
C CYS A 523 -13.94 3.67 21.09
N ALA A 524 -14.39 3.99 19.87
CA ALA A 524 -15.19 3.05 19.07
C ALA A 524 -14.39 1.78 18.72
N MET A 525 -13.13 1.95 18.32
CA MET A 525 -12.22 0.84 18.02
C MET A 525 -11.86 0.05 19.29
N LEU A 526 -11.57 0.74 20.39
CA LEU A 526 -11.25 0.14 21.68
C LEU A 526 -12.42 -0.74 22.17
N LYS A 527 -13.64 -0.21 22.20
CA LYS A 527 -14.83 -0.96 22.64
C LYS A 527 -15.12 -2.20 21.79
N ALA A 528 -14.74 -2.18 20.52
CA ALA A 528 -14.98 -3.29 19.60
C ALA A 528 -13.86 -4.36 19.66
N SER A 529 -12.70 -4.04 20.24
CA SER A 529 -11.55 -4.94 20.34
C SER A 529 -11.68 -5.99 21.45
N ASP A 530 -10.92 -7.08 21.33
CA ASP A 530 -10.82 -8.11 22.37
C ASP A 530 -10.13 -7.60 23.64
N LYS A 531 -9.14 -6.72 23.47
CA LYS A 531 -8.29 -6.19 24.54
C LYS A 531 -8.04 -4.69 24.33
N PRO A 532 -8.91 -3.81 24.87
CA PRO A 532 -8.70 -2.37 24.84
C PRO A 532 -7.65 -1.93 25.86
N ILE A 533 -6.71 -1.11 25.43
CA ILE A 533 -5.72 -0.45 26.28
C ILE A 533 -5.69 1.06 25.97
N LEU A 534 -6.01 1.87 26.97
CA LEU A 534 -5.78 3.32 26.92
C LEU A 534 -4.32 3.62 27.27
N PHE A 535 -3.60 4.25 26.35
CA PHE A 535 -2.22 4.67 26.54
C PHE A 535 -2.16 6.14 26.91
N ALA A 536 -1.55 6.44 28.07
CA ALA A 536 -1.41 7.78 28.64
C ALA A 536 -2.67 8.67 28.49
N PRO A 537 -3.88 8.18 28.83
CA PRO A 537 -5.12 8.91 28.59
C PRO A 537 -5.23 10.14 29.50
N SER A 538 -5.96 11.15 29.03
CA SER A 538 -6.41 12.27 29.88
C SER A 538 -7.27 11.77 31.05
N ASP A 539 -7.31 12.55 32.13
CA ASP A 539 -8.16 12.22 33.30
C ASP A 539 -9.64 12.14 32.93
N GLN A 540 -10.11 13.01 32.01
CA GLN A 540 -11.48 12.96 31.52
C GLN A 540 -11.77 11.64 30.80
N LEU A 541 -10.92 11.25 29.84
CA LEU A 541 -11.08 10.00 29.10
C LEU A 541 -11.04 8.78 30.02
N ARG A 542 -10.16 8.80 31.02
CA ARG A 542 -10.06 7.75 32.04
C ARG A 542 -11.31 7.64 32.90
N ASN A 543 -11.88 8.78 33.31
CA ASN A 543 -13.08 8.81 34.15
C ASN A 543 -14.34 8.39 33.39
N GLU A 544 -14.42 8.68 32.09
CA GLU A 544 -15.54 8.29 31.24
C GLU A 544 -15.47 6.81 30.79
N HIS A 545 -14.28 6.21 30.78
CA HIS A 545 -14.04 4.80 30.42
C HIS A 545 -13.28 4.01 31.50
N PRO A 546 -13.80 3.91 32.74
CA PRO A 546 -13.13 3.23 33.84
C PRO A 546 -13.00 1.71 33.62
N GLU A 547 -13.76 1.14 32.68
CA GLU A 547 -13.69 -0.27 32.29
C GLU A 547 -12.45 -0.63 31.47
N MET A 548 -11.79 0.36 30.84
CA MET A 548 -10.67 0.11 29.94
C MET A 548 -9.35 0.04 30.71
N CYS A 549 -8.49 -0.89 30.30
CA CYS A 549 -7.17 -1.05 30.89
C CYS A 549 -6.30 0.19 30.55
N VAL A 550 -5.60 0.77 31.53
CA VAL A 550 -4.75 1.95 31.31
C VAL A 550 -3.28 1.57 31.42
N ALA A 551 -2.45 2.02 30.47
CA ALA A 551 -0.98 2.01 30.53
C ALA A 551 -0.47 3.46 30.52
N ALA A 552 0.31 3.87 31.51
CA ALA A 552 0.83 5.24 31.58
C ALA A 552 2.05 5.50 30.68
N ASN A 553 2.77 4.45 30.30
CA ASN A 553 3.99 4.51 29.51
C ASN A 553 4.23 3.19 28.76
N HIS A 554 5.28 3.14 27.92
CA HIS A 554 5.59 1.96 27.11
C HIS A 554 5.94 0.72 27.95
N GLU A 555 6.55 0.84 29.12
CA GLU A 555 6.89 -0.32 29.96
C GLU A 555 5.62 -0.97 30.56
N GLU A 556 4.69 -0.16 31.04
CA GLU A 556 3.38 -0.67 31.48
C GLU A 556 2.58 -1.28 30.33
N LEU A 557 2.68 -0.70 29.12
CA LEU A 557 2.04 -1.23 27.93
C LEU A 557 2.63 -2.60 27.55
N LYS A 558 3.96 -2.74 27.57
CA LYS A 558 4.65 -4.02 27.35
C LYS A 558 4.15 -5.10 28.30
N ALA A 559 4.06 -4.79 29.60
CA ALA A 559 3.57 -5.73 30.60
C ALA A 559 2.14 -6.22 30.30
N LYS A 560 1.23 -5.31 29.97
CA LYS A 560 -0.17 -5.64 29.63
C LYS A 560 -0.30 -6.46 28.34
N ILE A 561 0.54 -6.17 27.35
CA ILE A 561 0.58 -6.99 26.12
C ILE A 561 1.04 -8.41 26.47
N MET A 562 2.08 -8.56 27.29
CA MET A 562 2.59 -9.88 27.72
C MET A 562 1.58 -10.68 28.54
N GLU A 563 0.78 -10.03 29.39
CA GLU A 563 -0.32 -10.68 30.12
C GLU A 563 -1.38 -11.27 29.18
N VAL A 564 -1.56 -10.66 28.00
CA VAL A 564 -2.56 -11.07 27.02
C VAL A 564 -2.05 -12.16 26.07
N VAL A 565 -0.83 -11.99 25.56
CA VAL A 565 -0.27 -12.87 24.52
C VAL A 565 0.48 -14.07 25.09
N GLY A 566 0.90 -13.99 26.36
CA GLY A 566 1.75 -15.00 26.99
C GLY A 566 3.23 -14.85 26.61
N LYS A 567 4.06 -15.83 26.97
CA LYS A 567 5.47 -15.85 26.54
C LYS A 567 5.54 -16.26 25.07
N PRO A 568 6.24 -15.51 24.18
CA PRO A 568 6.59 -16.02 22.87
C PRO A 568 7.46 -17.28 23.00
N PHE A 569 7.30 -18.20 22.04
CA PHE A 569 8.03 -19.47 21.97
C PHE A 569 9.54 -19.30 21.88
#